data_AF-A0A9D3VA11-F1
#
_entry.id   AF-A0A9D3VA11-F1
#
_cell.length_a   1.000
_cell.length_b   1.000
_cell.length_c   1.000
_cell.angle_alpha   90.00
_cell.angle_beta   90.00
_cell.angle_gamma   90.00
#
_symmetry.space_group_name_H-M   'P 1'
#
loop_
_entity.id
_entity.type
_entity.pdbx_description
1 polymer ?
#
loop_
_entity_poly.entity_id
_entity_poly.type
_entity_poly.pdbx_seq_one_letter_code
_entity_poly.pdbx_strand_id
1 'polypeptide(L)'
;MKEVLGITDNFCQVLQRRSQDILNVMNLVSITKYLFQKLRDDGWDELLKNMISFFETWELDFPNMNDQYIVGRSCNKKEDVTMEHHYRVDIFFATIDTQLQELKTKFNKFELLSLTTTLDPKEFFKLFDVNKIYIFVNKFYPEDFS
;
A
#
# COMPACT_ATOMS: atom_id res chain seq x y z
N MET A 1 -0.71 -7.39 -10.10
CA MET A 1 0.56 -6.71 -10.45
C MET A 1 0.37 -5.44 -11.28
N LYS A 2 -0.35 -5.48 -12.42
CA LYS A 2 -0.61 -4.29 -13.25
C LYS A 2 -1.23 -3.12 -12.45
N GLU A 3 -2.21 -3.40 -11.60
CA GLU A 3 -2.87 -2.39 -10.77
C GLU A 3 -1.94 -1.77 -9.73
N VAL A 4 -1.13 -2.59 -9.04
CA VAL A 4 -0.09 -2.11 -8.12
C VAL A 4 0.85 -1.13 -8.84
N LEU A 5 1.35 -1.53 -10.02
CA LEU A 5 2.22 -0.67 -10.83
C LEU A 5 1.50 0.60 -11.29
N GLY A 6 0.22 0.52 -11.65
CA GLY A 6 -0.57 1.68 -12.05
C GLY A 6 -0.77 2.68 -10.91
N ILE A 7 -1.02 2.20 -9.69
CA ILE A 7 -1.11 3.06 -8.49
C ILE A 7 0.25 3.72 -8.22
N THR A 8 1.34 2.95 -8.22
CA THR A 8 2.70 3.47 -7.99
C THR A 8 3.11 4.49 -9.06
N ASP A 9 2.86 4.20 -10.34
CA ASP A 9 3.18 5.09 -11.45
C ASP A 9 2.41 6.42 -11.35
N ASN A 10 1.10 6.37 -11.11
CA ASN A 10 0.29 7.58 -10.92
C ASN A 10 0.84 8.42 -9.75
N PHE A 11 1.11 7.78 -8.62
CA PHE A 11 1.67 8.44 -7.45
C PHE A 11 3.02 9.11 -7.76
N CYS A 12 3.94 8.39 -8.41
CA CYS A 12 5.24 8.92 -8.83
C CYS A 12 5.11 10.10 -9.79
N GLN A 13 4.23 10.01 -10.79
CA GLN A 13 4.00 11.10 -11.76
C GLN A 13 3.47 12.36 -11.07
N VAL A 14 2.52 12.22 -10.15
CA VAL A 14 1.97 13.38 -9.43
C VAL A 14 3.03 14.01 -8.51
N LEU A 15 3.84 13.20 -7.82
CA LEU A 15 4.94 13.69 -6.98
C LEU A 15 6.03 14.42 -7.77
N GLN A 16 6.29 14.02 -9.02
CA GLN A 16 7.31 14.65 -9.87
C GLN A 16 6.89 16.03 -10.41
N ARG A 17 5.63 16.43 -10.24
CA ARG A 17 5.17 17.76 -10.68
C ARG A 17 5.80 18.84 -9.79
N ARG A 18 6.32 19.91 -10.41
CA ARG A 18 7.06 21.00 -9.73
C ARG A 18 6.27 21.80 -8.68
N SER A 19 4.95 21.64 -8.59
CA SER A 19 4.06 22.49 -7.78
C SER A 19 3.33 21.72 -6.67
N GLN A 20 4.01 20.80 -5.98
CA GLN A 20 3.42 20.08 -4.86
C GLN A 20 3.77 20.78 -3.54
N ASP A 21 2.76 21.33 -2.87
CA ASP A 21 2.92 21.73 -1.46
C ASP A 21 2.87 20.50 -0.53
N ILE A 22 3.34 20.68 0.70
CA ILE A 22 3.46 19.60 1.68
C ILE A 22 2.09 18.96 1.99
N LEU A 23 1.02 19.76 2.03
CA LEU A 23 -0.32 19.29 2.34
C LEU A 23 -0.86 18.39 1.20
N ASN A 24 -0.62 18.79 -0.04
CA ASN A 24 -1.00 18.01 -1.21
C ASN A 24 -0.23 16.68 -1.28
N VAL A 25 1.08 16.69 -1.01
CA VAL A 25 1.89 15.46 -0.91
C VAL A 25 1.32 14.52 0.14
N MET A 26 0.92 15.02 1.31
CA MET A 26 0.35 14.18 2.36
C MET A 26 -1.02 13.60 2.00
N ASN A 27 -1.87 14.39 1.34
CA ASN A 27 -3.14 13.91 0.84
C ASN A 27 -2.93 12.80 -0.19
N LEU A 28 -1.98 12.98 -1.11
CA LEU A 28 -1.59 11.97 -2.10
C LEU A 28 -1.09 10.68 -1.46
N VAL A 29 -0.23 10.77 -0.44
CA VAL A 29 0.25 9.60 0.32
C VAL A 29 -0.92 8.87 0.97
N SER A 30 -1.87 9.61 1.57
CA SER A 30 -3.06 9.03 2.22
C SER A 30 -3.97 8.32 1.22
N ILE A 31 -4.25 8.96 0.09
CA ILE A 31 -5.04 8.37 -1.01
C ILE A 31 -4.36 7.11 -1.53
N THR A 32 -3.05 7.16 -1.77
CA THR A 32 -2.29 6.03 -2.31
C THR A 32 -2.29 4.84 -1.34
N LYS A 33 -2.10 5.10 -0.03
CA LYS A 33 -2.23 4.06 1.01
C LYS A 33 -3.63 3.43 1.01
N TYR A 34 -4.67 4.26 0.91
CA TYR A 34 -6.05 3.77 0.84
C TYR A 34 -6.28 2.89 -0.40
N LEU A 35 -5.79 3.30 -1.57
CA LEU A 35 -5.91 2.51 -2.79
C LEU A 35 -5.22 1.15 -2.67
N PHE A 36 -4.02 1.09 -2.10
CA PHE A 36 -3.33 -0.18 -1.84
C PHE A 36 -4.09 -1.06 -0.84
N GLN A 37 -4.60 -0.49 0.24
CA GLN A 37 -5.40 -1.23 1.21
C GLN A 37 -6.66 -1.80 0.57
N LYS A 38 -7.39 -0.98 -0.19
CA LYS A 38 -8.58 -1.42 -0.92
C LYS A 38 -8.24 -2.53 -1.93
N LEU A 39 -7.14 -2.38 -2.67
CA LEU A 39 -6.68 -3.40 -3.61
C LEU A 39 -6.35 -4.72 -2.91
N ARG A 40 -5.78 -4.66 -1.70
CA ARG A 40 -5.48 -5.83 -0.89
C ARG A 40 -6.75 -6.53 -0.41
N ASP A 41 -7.73 -5.77 0.04
CA ASP A 41 -8.93 -6.30 0.68
C ASP A 41 -9.94 -6.84 -0.36
N ASP A 42 -10.12 -6.12 -1.47
CA ASP A 42 -11.16 -6.40 -2.47
C ASP A 42 -10.62 -6.91 -3.82
N GLY A 43 -9.33 -6.71 -4.11
CA GLY A 43 -8.80 -6.88 -5.47
C GLY A 43 -8.43 -8.31 -5.86
N TRP A 44 -8.36 -9.25 -4.91
CA TRP A 44 -7.96 -10.62 -5.21
C TRP A 44 -8.98 -11.33 -6.11
N ASP A 45 -10.27 -11.25 -5.79
CA ASP A 45 -11.31 -11.98 -6.51
C ASP A 45 -11.46 -11.45 -7.94
N GLU A 46 -11.34 -10.14 -8.14
CA GLU A 46 -11.35 -9.53 -9.47
C GLU A 46 -10.12 -9.95 -10.28
N LEU A 47 -8.93 -9.98 -9.67
CA LEU A 47 -7.72 -10.46 -10.32
C LEU A 47 -7.85 -11.93 -10.74
N LEU A 48 -8.36 -12.78 -9.84
CA LEU A 48 -8.56 -14.20 -10.10
C LEU A 48 -9.55 -14.42 -11.24
N LYS A 49 -10.67 -13.70 -11.24
CA LYS A 49 -11.67 -13.76 -12.33
C LYS A 49 -11.06 -13.34 -13.67
N ASN A 50 -10.27 -12.27 -13.69
CA ASN A 50 -9.60 -11.81 -14.90
C ASN A 50 -8.56 -12.83 -15.41
N MET A 51 -7.86 -13.52 -14.51
CA MET A 51 -6.96 -14.62 -14.89
C MET A 51 -7.74 -15.80 -15.47
N ILE A 52 -8.81 -16.27 -14.83
CA ILE A 52 -9.61 -17.39 -15.34
C ILE A 52 -10.15 -17.07 -16.74
N SER A 53 -10.75 -15.89 -16.93
CA SER A 53 -11.26 -15.44 -18.23
C SER A 53 -10.16 -15.36 -19.30
N PHE A 54 -8.94 -14.96 -18.93
CA PHE A 54 -7.81 -14.97 -19.84
C PHE A 54 -7.46 -16.41 -20.27
N PHE A 55 -7.34 -17.35 -19.33
CA PHE A 55 -7.05 -18.75 -19.66
C PHE A 55 -8.12 -19.37 -20.56
N GLU A 56 -9.40 -19.12 -20.26
CA GLU A 56 -10.54 -19.55 -21.09
C GLU A 56 -10.46 -18.98 -22.51
N THR A 57 -10.10 -17.70 -22.65
CA THR A 57 -9.96 -17.03 -23.96
C THR A 57 -8.89 -17.67 -24.84
N TRP A 58 -7.84 -18.24 -24.23
CA TRP A 58 -6.74 -18.88 -24.92
C TRP A 58 -6.85 -20.41 -24.95
N GLU A 59 -7.99 -20.98 -24.54
CA GLU A 59 -8.22 -22.43 -24.45
C GLU A 59 -7.14 -23.16 -23.62
N LEU A 60 -6.63 -22.49 -22.58
CA LEU A 60 -5.64 -23.05 -21.66
C LEU A 60 -6.32 -23.59 -20.40
N ASP A 61 -5.82 -24.71 -19.90
CA ASP A 61 -6.26 -25.25 -18.62
C ASP A 61 -5.81 -24.36 -17.47
N PHE A 62 -6.78 -23.90 -16.66
CA PHE A 62 -6.49 -23.16 -15.44
C PHE A 62 -6.01 -24.12 -14.34
N PRO A 63 -4.88 -23.84 -13.66
CA PRO A 63 -4.38 -24.70 -12.57
C PRO A 63 -5.40 -24.83 -11.43
N ASN A 64 -5.53 -26.02 -10.84
CA ASN A 64 -6.37 -26.19 -9.67
C ASN A 64 -5.76 -25.48 -8.45
N MET A 65 -6.52 -24.53 -7.89
CA MET A 65 -6.09 -23.68 -6.77
C MET A 65 -5.91 -24.44 -5.46
N ASN A 66 -6.52 -25.62 -5.33
CA ASN A 66 -6.37 -26.51 -4.18
C ASN A 66 -5.17 -27.44 -4.28
N ASP A 67 -4.47 -27.47 -5.42
CA ASP A 67 -3.29 -28.31 -5.57
C ASP A 67 -2.15 -27.78 -4.70
N GLN A 68 -1.25 -28.69 -4.32
CA GLN A 68 -0.05 -28.33 -3.59
C GLN A 68 0.88 -27.50 -4.48
N TYR A 69 1.33 -26.36 -3.96
CA TYR A 69 2.33 -25.55 -4.63
C TYR A 69 3.72 -26.19 -4.50
N ILE A 70 4.40 -26.42 -5.63
CA ILE A 70 5.74 -27.03 -5.66
C ILE A 70 6.75 -26.02 -6.21
N VAL A 71 7.66 -25.56 -5.36
CA VAL A 71 8.75 -24.65 -5.74
C VAL A 71 9.94 -25.42 -6.34
N GLY A 72 10.05 -25.44 -7.66
CA GLY A 72 11.28 -25.83 -8.38
C GLY A 72 11.74 -27.30 -8.19
N ARG A 73 12.94 -27.63 -8.72
CA ARG A 73 13.51 -29.00 -8.78
C ARG A 73 13.96 -29.59 -7.43
N SER A 74 13.82 -28.86 -6.33
CA SER A 74 14.23 -29.31 -5.00
C SER A 74 13.00 -29.77 -4.24
N CYS A 75 12.81 -31.09 -4.14
CA CYS A 75 11.80 -31.78 -3.30
C CYS A 75 11.97 -31.55 -1.79
N ASN A 76 12.37 -30.36 -1.36
CA ASN A 76 12.32 -30.00 0.05
C ASN A 76 10.91 -29.54 0.35
N LYS A 77 10.11 -30.51 0.81
CA LYS A 77 8.75 -30.37 1.36
C LYS A 77 8.71 -29.21 2.36
N LYS A 78 8.42 -28.00 1.88
CA LYS A 78 8.04 -26.88 2.72
C LYS A 78 6.54 -26.79 2.67
N GLU A 79 5.92 -27.40 3.69
CA GLU A 79 4.53 -27.20 4.11
C GLU A 79 3.46 -27.48 3.04
N ASP A 80 2.29 -27.95 3.44
CA ASP A 80 1.14 -28.14 2.54
C ASP A 80 0.55 -26.77 2.15
N VAL A 81 1.32 -25.96 1.41
CA VAL A 81 0.89 -24.67 0.89
C VAL A 81 0.12 -24.90 -0.39
N THR A 82 -1.14 -24.44 -0.44
CA THR A 82 -1.96 -24.51 -1.64
C THR A 82 -1.51 -23.49 -2.68
N MET A 83 -1.79 -23.78 -3.95
CA MET A 83 -1.54 -22.85 -5.05
C MET A 83 -2.22 -21.50 -4.82
N GLU A 84 -3.44 -21.49 -4.29
CA GLU A 84 -4.14 -20.25 -3.92
C GLU A 84 -3.36 -19.46 -2.87
N HIS A 85 -2.93 -20.11 -1.79
CA HIS A 85 -2.21 -19.44 -0.72
C HIS A 85 -0.94 -18.79 -1.24
N HIS A 86 -0.17 -19.50 -2.06
CA HIS A 86 1.05 -18.98 -2.63
C HIS A 86 0.81 -17.71 -3.47
N TYR A 87 -0.12 -17.75 -4.42
CA TYR A 87 -0.37 -16.58 -5.27
C TYR A 87 -1.05 -15.43 -4.53
N ARG A 88 -2.00 -15.73 -3.64
CA ARG A 88 -2.77 -14.71 -2.91
C ARG A 88 -1.95 -14.06 -1.80
N VAL A 89 -1.31 -14.87 -0.96
CA VAL A 89 -0.63 -14.39 0.25
C VAL A 89 0.82 -14.06 -0.05
N ASP A 90 1.60 -15.04 -0.52
CA ASP A 90 3.05 -14.87 -0.66
C ASP A 90 3.43 -13.92 -1.80
N ILE A 91 2.58 -13.81 -2.83
CA ILE A 91 2.83 -12.92 -3.97
C ILE A 91 1.96 -11.67 -3.88
N PHE A 92 0.64 -11.80 -3.96
CA PHE A 92 -0.24 -10.65 -4.12
C PHE A 92 -0.26 -9.75 -2.87
N PHE A 93 -0.56 -10.29 -1.68
CA PHE A 93 -0.55 -9.53 -0.44
C PHE A 93 0.85 -9.05 -0.09
N ALA A 94 1.87 -9.92 -0.17
CA ALA A 94 3.25 -9.52 0.14
C ALA A 94 3.73 -8.33 -0.72
N THR A 95 3.37 -8.31 -2.00
CA THR A 95 3.71 -7.19 -2.89
C THR A 95 3.05 -5.88 -2.43
N ILE A 96 1.75 -5.92 -2.10
CA ILE A 96 1.01 -4.73 -1.65
C ILE A 96 1.52 -4.25 -0.29
N ASP A 97 1.73 -5.18 0.65
CA ASP A 97 2.24 -4.89 1.99
C ASP A 97 3.63 -4.26 1.92
N THR A 98 4.47 -4.70 0.98
CA THR A 98 5.78 -4.08 0.70
C THR A 98 5.62 -2.63 0.23
N GLN A 99 4.69 -2.35 -0.70
CA GLN A 99 4.43 -0.97 -1.16
C GLN A 99 3.90 -0.08 -0.03
N LEU A 100 2.98 -0.60 0.81
CA LEU A 100 2.47 0.10 1.98
C LEU A 100 3.57 0.41 3.00
N GLN A 101 4.46 -0.55 3.26
CA GLN A 101 5.61 -0.38 4.15
C GLN A 101 6.59 0.67 3.60
N GLU A 102 6.85 0.65 2.30
CA GLU A 102 7.73 1.64 1.66
C GLU A 102 7.16 3.05 1.77
N LEU A 103 5.85 3.23 1.53
CA LEU A 103 5.17 4.51 1.74
C LEU A 103 5.25 4.96 3.20
N LYS A 104 5.03 4.03 4.15
CA LYS A 104 5.11 4.35 5.58
C LYS A 104 6.51 4.78 5.99
N THR A 105 7.55 4.08 5.54
CA THR A 105 8.94 4.38 5.91
C THR A 105 9.44 5.68 5.28
N LYS A 106 9.18 5.92 3.98
CA LYS A 106 9.63 7.13 3.29
C LYS A 106 8.91 8.40 3.76
N PHE A 107 7.61 8.31 4.06
CA PHE A 107 6.80 9.48 4.40
C PHE A 107 6.56 9.69 5.89
N ASN A 108 7.15 8.87 6.79
CA ASN A 108 6.98 9.03 8.24
C ASN A 108 7.38 10.42 8.74
N LYS A 109 8.47 11.00 8.20
CA LYS A 109 8.95 12.33 8.60
C LYS A 109 8.05 13.48 8.10
N PHE A 110 7.26 13.25 7.05
CA PHE A 110 6.36 14.29 6.51
C PHE A 110 5.15 14.53 7.41
N GLU A 111 4.75 13.54 8.20
CA GLU A 111 3.72 13.70 9.24
C GLU A 111 4.14 14.79 10.26
N LEU A 112 5.39 14.75 10.74
CA LEU A 112 5.95 15.82 11.59
C LEU A 112 6.03 17.16 10.86
N LEU A 113 6.41 17.16 9.58
CA LEU A 113 6.49 18.40 8.80
C LEU A 113 5.12 19.07 8.63
N SER A 114 4.04 18.30 8.56
CA SER A 114 2.70 18.87 8.48
C SER A 114 2.25 19.59 9.76
N LEU A 115 2.71 19.12 10.93
CA LEU A 115 2.48 19.85 12.18
C LEU A 115 3.08 21.25 12.09
N THR A 116 4.27 21.38 11.50
CA THR A 116 4.90 22.70 11.32
C THR A 116 4.06 23.60 10.41
N THR A 117 3.37 23.04 9.41
CA THR A 117 2.44 23.81 8.56
C THR A 117 1.14 24.19 9.30
N THR A 118 0.64 23.34 10.20
CA THR A 118 -0.53 23.68 11.05
C THR A 118 -0.22 24.74 12.11
N LEU A 119 1.06 24.87 12.47
CA LEU A 119 1.57 25.86 13.41
C LEU A 119 2.08 27.13 12.68
N ASP A 120 1.85 27.28 11.37
CA ASP A 120 2.32 28.44 10.63
C ASP A 120 1.47 29.68 11.00
N PRO A 121 2.05 30.70 11.65
CA PRO A 121 1.35 31.92 11.99
C PRO A 121 0.94 32.74 10.75
N LYS A 122 1.57 32.52 9.58
CA LYS A 122 1.24 33.23 8.34
C LYS A 122 -0.13 32.86 7.78
N GLU A 123 -0.58 31.64 8.03
CA GLU A 123 -1.91 31.15 7.66
C GLU A 123 -2.93 31.32 8.81
N PHE A 124 -2.63 32.19 9.80
CA PHE A 124 -3.46 32.43 10.98
C PHE A 124 -3.88 31.15 11.70
N PHE A 125 -3.04 30.12 11.70
CA PHE A 125 -3.35 28.83 12.30
C PHE A 125 -4.65 28.19 11.74
N LYS A 126 -5.04 28.49 10.49
CA LYS A 126 -6.27 27.95 9.88
C LYS A 126 -6.39 26.42 9.94
N LEU A 127 -5.27 25.72 9.90
CA LEU A 127 -5.20 24.26 9.91
C LEU A 127 -4.90 23.69 11.31
N PHE A 128 -4.84 24.54 12.34
CA PHE A 128 -4.55 24.14 13.71
C PHE A 128 -5.70 23.32 14.28
N ASP A 129 -5.37 22.09 14.69
CA ASP A 129 -6.30 21.15 15.29
C ASP A 129 -5.60 20.49 16.47
N VAL A 130 -6.03 20.86 17.68
CA VAL A 130 -5.46 20.37 18.95
C VAL A 130 -5.53 18.85 19.04
N ASN A 131 -6.58 18.22 18.54
CA ASN A 131 -6.73 16.76 18.61
C ASN A 131 -5.70 16.07 17.71
N LYS A 132 -5.45 16.61 16.51
CA LYS A 132 -4.41 16.08 15.62
C LYS A 132 -3.03 16.25 16.25
N ILE A 133 -2.74 17.41 16.82
CA ILE A 133 -1.47 17.67 17.51
C ILE A 133 -1.28 16.69 18.67
N TYR A 134 -2.30 16.49 19.51
CA TYR A 134 -2.26 15.55 20.63
C TYR A 134 -1.97 14.10 20.18
N ILE A 135 -2.67 13.61 19.15
CA ILE A 135 -2.43 12.28 18.59
C ILE A 135 -0.99 12.16 18.06
N PHE A 136 -0.50 13.20 17.40
CA PHE A 136 0.84 13.21 16.83
C PHE A 136 1.94 13.23 17.89
N VAL A 137 1.81 14.09 18.90
CA VAL A 137 2.78 14.23 19.98
C VAL A 137 2.89 12.91 20.74
N ASN A 138 1.77 12.27 21.09
CA ASN A 138 1.79 10.95 21.73
C ASN A 138 2.39 9.84 20.85
N LYS A 139 2.28 9.97 19.52
CA LYS A 139 2.84 8.99 18.58
C LYS A 139 4.36 9.13 18.42
N PHE A 140 4.89 10.35 18.39
CA PHE A 140 6.29 10.63 18.07
C PHE A 140 7.16 10.92 19.29
N TYR A 141 6.59 11.48 20.35
CA TYR A 141 7.27 11.87 21.58
C TYR A 141 6.52 11.35 22.82
N PRO A 142 6.24 10.03 22.91
CA PRO A 142 5.50 9.49 24.04
C PRO A 142 6.19 9.78 25.38
N GLU A 143 7.52 9.71 25.45
CA GLU A 143 8.27 9.90 26.70
C GLU A 143 8.32 11.37 27.19
N ASP A 144 8.18 12.35 26.29
CA ASP A 144 8.26 13.77 26.65
C ASP A 144 6.91 14.32 27.16
N PHE A 145 5.80 13.62 26.89
CA PHE A 145 4.43 14.06 27.18
C PHE A 145 3.62 13.03 28.00
N SER A 146 4.33 12.07 28.62
CA SER A 146 3.79 11.14 29.62
C SER A 146 3.67 11.76 31.01
#